data_AF-A0A6V8PYT5-F1
#
_entry.id   AF-A0A6V8PYT5-F1
#
_cell.length_a   1.000
_cell.length_b   1.000
_cell.length_c   1.000
_cell.angle_alpha   90.00
_cell.angle_beta   90.00
_cell.angle_gamma   90.00
#
_symmetry.space_group_name_H-M   'P 1'
#
loop_
_entity.id
_entity.type
_entity.pdbx_description
1 polymer ?
#
loop_
_entity_poly.entity_id
_entity_poly.type
_entity_poly.pdbx_seq_one_letter_code
_entity_poly.pdbx_strand_id
1 'polypeptide(L)'
;NLDTHRDLLKWAQRQVAAQELAGTTRDSGRRADYERIAREDKGHCIDAIKRAGLLFIRWERYGTKAWEDQVEEETIAGNSREDVNRHLSQQLFPIQLFEEHLSSRLSDILNLSIKDIDKQYRSTPGFPVPTTVRSVSQALRELCRAGQIGIRHPRGNFCKENPNLTETELFDATIGEPFETTTVHPPIPTPTEEEGQIAPPLGEEEETIGPVPPPTIPAKKQEISIPPQTGAGQLRQTVAVRLQEFPDAKMVRLRATIFLENSTGDLSSLPASIRGNLSGEGTLTVEITVTKVGKFSKVEVEQIIESLPSLPNADYGARLELLIPSTEEERRDE
;
A
#
# COMPACT_ATOMS: atom_id res chain seq x y z
N ASN A 1 -15.25 35.54 8.63
CA ASN A 1 -15.55 36.93 8.24
C ASN A 1 -16.26 37.03 6.88
N LEU A 2 -17.13 36.07 6.57
CA LEU A 2 -18.06 36.15 5.43
C LEU A 2 -19.33 36.92 5.83
N ASP A 3 -19.67 36.79 7.10
CA ASP A 3 -20.71 37.39 7.92
C ASP A 3 -20.67 38.92 7.99
N THR A 4 -19.51 39.55 7.73
CA THR A 4 -19.36 41.01 7.64
C THR A 4 -19.15 41.53 6.21
N HIS A 5 -19.11 40.62 5.23
CA HIS A 5 -18.84 40.98 3.84
C HIS A 5 -20.08 41.61 3.18
N ARG A 6 -20.14 42.94 3.21
CA ARG A 6 -21.30 43.75 2.78
C ARG A 6 -21.84 43.39 1.39
N ASP A 7 -20.95 43.15 0.41
CA ASP A 7 -21.38 42.79 -0.94
C ASP A 7 -21.94 41.37 -1.04
N LEU A 8 -21.40 40.42 -0.25
CA LEU A 8 -21.87 39.05 -0.21
C LEU A 8 -23.29 38.99 0.37
N LEU A 9 -23.53 39.71 1.46
CA LEU A 9 -24.85 39.82 2.06
C LEU A 9 -25.86 40.44 1.08
N LYS A 10 -25.44 41.47 0.34
CA LYS A 10 -26.29 42.11 -0.68
C LYS A 10 -26.64 41.15 -1.81
N TRP A 11 -25.66 40.43 -2.36
CA TRP A 11 -25.91 39.44 -3.42
C TRP A 11 -26.79 38.29 -2.93
N ALA A 12 -26.53 37.77 -1.72
CA ALA A 12 -27.35 36.71 -1.13
C ALA A 12 -28.80 37.14 -0.91
N GLN A 13 -29.04 38.32 -0.34
CA GLN A 13 -30.38 38.87 -0.15
C GLN A 13 -31.12 39.06 -1.48
N ARG A 14 -30.45 39.61 -2.49
CA ARG A 14 -31.03 39.80 -3.83
C ARG A 14 -31.32 38.47 -4.53
N GLN A 15 -30.46 37.46 -4.36
CA GLN A 15 -30.67 36.14 -4.93
C GLN A 15 -31.91 35.45 -4.34
N VAL A 16 -32.09 35.51 -3.02
CA VAL A 16 -33.27 34.96 -2.34
C VAL A 16 -34.54 35.71 -2.78
N ALA A 17 -34.52 37.04 -2.74
CA ALA A 17 -35.67 37.84 -3.16
C ALA A 17 -36.04 37.61 -4.63
N ALA A 18 -35.05 37.49 -5.53
CA ALA A 18 -35.28 37.21 -6.93
C ALA A 18 -35.88 35.81 -7.17
N GLN A 19 -35.46 34.79 -6.41
CA GLN A 19 -36.08 33.46 -6.47
C GLN A 19 -37.55 33.48 -6.06
N GLU A 20 -37.89 34.20 -4.98
CA GLU A 20 -39.27 34.34 -4.52
C GLU A 20 -40.14 35.10 -5.54
N LEU A 21 -39.62 36.19 -6.11
CA LEU A 21 -40.31 36.99 -7.12
C LEU A 21 -40.50 36.23 -8.44
N ALA A 22 -39.53 35.41 -8.85
CA ALA A 22 -39.67 34.52 -10.01
C ALA A 22 -40.78 33.48 -9.81
N GLY A 23 -40.94 32.97 -8.58
CA GLY A 23 -41.99 32.00 -8.23
C GLY A 23 -43.40 32.59 -8.25
N THR A 24 -43.54 33.88 -7.95
CA THR A 24 -44.83 34.55 -7.74
C THR A 24 -45.32 35.39 -8.92
N THR A 25 -44.43 35.79 -9.84
CA THR A 25 -44.80 36.60 -11.01
C THR A 25 -45.52 35.78 -12.09
N ARG A 26 -46.55 36.40 -12.71
CA ARG A 26 -47.28 35.86 -13.87
C ARG A 26 -46.77 36.36 -15.22
N ASP A 27 -45.92 37.39 -15.19
CA ASP A 27 -45.28 37.97 -16.37
C ASP A 27 -44.01 37.19 -16.69
N SER A 28 -43.96 36.58 -17.88
CA SER A 28 -42.84 35.74 -18.34
C SER A 28 -41.54 36.52 -18.55
N GLY A 29 -41.62 37.79 -18.98
CA GLY A 29 -40.44 38.65 -19.14
C GLY A 29 -39.82 38.97 -17.79
N ARG A 30 -40.65 39.38 -16.82
CA ARG A 30 -40.19 39.63 -15.44
C ARG A 30 -39.66 38.37 -14.77
N ARG A 31 -40.28 37.22 -15.03
CA ARG A 31 -39.80 35.93 -14.52
C ARG A 31 -38.38 35.63 -15.01
N ALA A 32 -38.13 35.80 -16.30
CA ALA A 32 -36.81 35.59 -16.89
C ALA A 32 -35.77 36.56 -16.31
N ASP A 33 -36.13 37.82 -16.07
CA ASP A 33 -35.26 38.80 -15.42
C ASP A 33 -34.91 38.41 -13.98
N TYR A 34 -35.88 37.98 -13.18
CA TYR A 34 -35.64 37.52 -11.81
C TYR A 34 -34.79 36.25 -11.77
N GLU A 35 -35.04 35.29 -12.65
CA GLU A 35 -34.22 34.08 -12.76
C GLU A 35 -32.77 34.39 -13.17
N ARG A 36 -32.57 35.36 -14.06
CA ARG A 36 -31.23 35.85 -14.44
C ARG A 36 -30.52 36.48 -13.26
N ILE A 37 -31.18 37.38 -12.52
CA ILE A 37 -30.62 38.03 -11.32
C ILE A 37 -30.24 36.97 -10.28
N ALA A 38 -31.12 36.00 -10.01
CA ALA A 38 -30.84 34.94 -9.05
C ALA A 38 -29.62 34.10 -9.45
N ARG A 39 -29.44 33.82 -10.74
CA ARG A 39 -28.28 33.07 -11.25
C ARG A 39 -26.98 33.87 -11.17
N GLU A 40 -27.00 35.14 -11.55
CA GLU A 40 -25.84 36.05 -11.51
C GLU A 40 -25.38 36.28 -10.06
N ASP A 41 -26.28 36.68 -9.17
CA ASP A 41 -25.94 36.95 -7.77
C ASP A 41 -25.50 35.66 -7.04
N LYS A 42 -26.07 34.49 -7.40
CA LYS A 42 -25.56 33.19 -6.92
C LYS A 42 -24.11 32.95 -7.35
N GLY A 43 -23.77 33.25 -8.60
CA GLY A 43 -22.41 33.16 -9.12
C GLY A 43 -21.44 34.06 -8.35
N HIS A 44 -21.82 35.32 -8.13
CA HIS A 44 -21.02 36.26 -7.34
C HIS A 44 -20.80 35.80 -5.89
N CYS A 45 -21.82 35.23 -5.24
CA CYS A 45 -21.66 34.65 -3.91
C CYS A 45 -20.65 33.49 -3.90
N ILE A 46 -20.76 32.56 -4.85
CA ILE A 46 -19.84 31.42 -4.95
C ILE A 46 -18.41 31.91 -5.19
N ASP A 47 -18.22 32.87 -6.07
CA ASP A 47 -16.89 33.41 -6.38
C ASP A 47 -16.27 34.15 -5.20
N ALA A 48 -17.07 34.93 -4.47
CA ALA A 48 -16.61 35.61 -3.26
C ALA A 48 -16.21 34.63 -2.15
N ILE A 49 -16.98 33.56 -1.94
CA ILE A 49 -16.64 32.49 -0.99
C ILE A 49 -15.35 31.79 -1.42
N LYS A 50 -15.19 31.46 -2.71
CA LYS A 50 -13.96 30.86 -3.23
C LYS A 50 -12.74 31.75 -3.04
N ARG A 51 -12.89 33.07 -3.19
CA ARG A 51 -11.79 34.05 -2.97
C ARG A 51 -11.45 34.26 -1.49
N ALA A 52 -12.38 34.02 -0.58
CA ALA A 52 -12.13 34.11 0.85
C ALA A 52 -11.10 33.07 1.34
N GLY A 53 -10.83 32.03 0.53
CA GLY A 53 -9.87 30.98 0.83
C GLY A 53 -10.47 29.88 1.69
N LEU A 54 -9.68 28.84 1.92
CA LEU A 54 -10.04 27.72 2.78
C LEU A 54 -9.27 27.82 4.09
N LEU A 55 -9.91 27.41 5.17
CA LEU A 55 -9.32 27.43 6.50
C LEU A 55 -9.41 26.02 7.09
N PHE A 56 -8.26 25.48 7.48
CA PHE A 56 -8.11 24.24 8.20
C PHE A 56 -8.36 24.52 9.68
N ILE A 57 -9.20 23.69 10.29
CA ILE A 57 -9.56 23.81 11.70
C ILE A 57 -9.12 22.51 12.38
N ARG A 58 -8.11 22.59 13.24
CA ARG A 58 -7.61 21.45 14.03
C ARG A 58 -8.15 21.54 15.44
N TRP A 59 -8.86 20.50 15.87
CA TRP A 59 -9.33 20.37 17.25
C TRP A 59 -8.23 19.71 18.08
N GLU A 60 -7.67 20.45 19.03
CA GLU A 60 -6.65 19.93 19.94
C GLU A 60 -7.29 19.27 21.15
N ARG A 61 -8.31 19.92 21.72
CA ARG A 61 -8.99 19.43 22.91
C ARG A 61 -10.44 19.88 22.94
N TYR A 62 -11.34 18.94 23.20
CA TYR A 62 -12.72 19.25 23.50
C TYR A 62 -12.85 19.72 24.96
N GLY A 63 -13.50 20.86 25.14
CA GLY A 63 -13.96 21.36 26.43
C GLY A 63 -15.32 20.77 26.81
N THR A 64 -15.84 21.15 27.97
CA THR A 64 -17.22 20.74 28.35
C THR A 64 -18.28 21.60 27.68
N LYS A 65 -17.88 22.74 27.11
CA LYS A 65 -18.72 23.71 26.40
C LYS A 65 -18.01 24.20 25.14
N ALA A 66 -18.77 24.64 24.15
CA ALA A 66 -18.24 25.03 22.83
C ALA A 66 -17.17 26.15 22.85
N TRP A 67 -17.15 27.01 23.87
CA TRP A 67 -16.14 28.06 24.03
C TRP A 67 -14.89 27.62 24.81
N GLU A 68 -14.93 26.42 25.40
CA GLU A 68 -13.79 25.81 26.10
C GLU A 68 -12.98 24.90 25.17
N ASP A 69 -13.47 24.69 23.94
CA ASP A 69 -12.78 23.93 22.92
C ASP A 69 -11.50 24.65 22.47
N GLN A 70 -10.40 23.91 22.42
CA GLN A 70 -9.11 24.40 21.94
C GLN A 70 -8.95 24.02 20.48
N VAL A 71 -8.88 25.05 19.64
CA VAL A 71 -8.90 24.91 18.19
C VAL A 71 -7.76 25.74 17.60
N GLU A 72 -7.00 25.14 16.70
CA GLU A 72 -6.02 25.85 15.88
C GLU A 72 -6.59 26.07 14.48
N GLU A 73 -6.44 27.29 13.99
CA GLU A 73 -6.92 27.75 12.70
C GLU A 73 -5.74 28.03 11.78
N GLU A 74 -5.73 27.41 10.60
CA GLU A 74 -4.66 27.59 9.63
C GLU A 74 -5.20 27.82 8.22
N THR A 75 -4.71 28.86 7.55
CA THR A 75 -5.14 29.17 6.19
C THR A 75 -4.53 28.20 5.19
N ILE A 76 -5.38 27.53 4.39
CA ILE A 76 -4.94 26.59 3.37
C ILE A 76 -4.82 27.30 2.03
N ALA A 77 -3.69 27.11 1.36
CA ALA A 77 -3.54 27.50 -0.04
C ALA A 77 -4.17 26.43 -0.95
N GLY A 78 -5.10 26.85 -1.82
CA GLY A 78 -5.68 25.99 -2.85
C GLY A 78 -7.19 26.12 -2.98
N ASN A 79 -7.69 25.88 -4.19
CA ASN A 79 -9.11 26.03 -4.54
C ASN A 79 -9.74 24.69 -4.92
N SER A 80 -8.93 23.63 -5.06
CA SER A 80 -9.33 22.27 -5.40
C SER A 80 -9.05 21.31 -4.25
N ARG A 81 -9.73 20.17 -4.23
CA ARG A 81 -9.54 19.13 -3.22
C ARG A 81 -8.10 18.59 -3.26
N GLU A 82 -7.55 18.46 -4.46
CA GLU A 82 -6.21 17.94 -4.71
C GLU A 82 -5.13 18.91 -4.22
N ASP A 83 -5.31 20.21 -4.42
CA ASP A 83 -4.38 21.23 -3.94
C ASP A 83 -4.41 21.33 -2.42
N VAL A 84 -5.61 21.28 -1.82
CA VAL A 84 -5.79 21.23 -0.36
C VAL A 84 -5.09 20.02 0.23
N ASN A 85 -5.35 18.81 -0.30
CA ASN A 85 -4.69 17.60 0.19
C ASN A 85 -3.16 17.65 0.02
N ARG A 86 -2.68 18.23 -1.08
CA ARG A 86 -1.24 18.42 -1.31
C ARG A 86 -0.63 19.40 -0.30
N HIS A 87 -1.29 20.52 -0.05
CA HIS A 87 -0.83 21.50 0.94
C HIS A 87 -0.81 20.90 2.34
N LEU A 88 -1.91 20.23 2.75
CA LEU A 88 -2.00 19.56 4.05
C LEU A 88 -0.92 18.48 4.20
N SER A 89 -0.68 17.66 3.18
CA SER A 89 0.31 16.57 3.24
C SER A 89 1.77 17.04 3.20
N GLN A 90 2.05 18.18 2.59
CA GLN A 90 3.42 18.67 2.43
C GLN A 90 3.83 19.69 3.50
N GLN A 91 2.91 20.55 3.92
CA GLN A 91 3.22 21.67 4.82
C GLN A 91 2.82 21.37 6.27
N LEU A 92 1.61 20.81 6.49
CA LEU A 92 1.06 20.68 7.86
C LEU A 92 1.30 19.30 8.47
N PHE A 93 1.11 18.26 7.66
CA PHE A 93 1.22 16.86 8.08
C PHE A 93 2.19 16.10 7.17
N PRO A 94 3.47 16.52 7.12
CA PRO A 94 4.51 15.78 6.43
C PRO A 94 4.73 14.42 7.11
N ILE A 95 5.21 13.42 6.35
CA ILE A 95 5.44 12.06 6.86
C ILE A 95 6.39 12.07 8.07
N GLN A 96 7.36 12.97 8.07
CA GLN A 96 8.31 13.18 9.17
C GLN A 96 7.61 13.48 10.50
N LEU A 97 6.52 14.26 10.49
CA LEU A 97 5.75 14.55 11.70
C LEU A 97 5.08 13.28 12.24
N PHE A 98 4.61 12.40 11.37
CA PHE A 98 4.07 11.10 11.79
C PHE A 98 5.18 10.21 12.36
N GLU A 99 6.36 10.17 11.75
CA GLU A 99 7.51 9.41 12.26
C GLU A 99 7.92 9.88 13.65
N GLU A 100 8.05 11.20 13.87
CA GLU A 100 8.38 11.78 15.16
C GLU A 100 7.31 11.47 16.22
N HIS A 101 6.04 11.66 15.87
CA HIS A 101 4.93 11.40 16.78
C HIS A 101 4.79 9.91 17.10
N LEU A 102 4.99 9.01 16.13
CA LEU A 102 5.00 7.56 16.37
C LEU A 102 6.21 7.16 17.23
N SER A 103 7.38 7.76 16.98
CA SER A 103 8.62 7.51 17.73
C SER A 103 8.51 7.93 19.20
N SER A 104 7.80 9.03 19.50
CA SER A 104 7.62 9.48 20.88
C SER A 104 6.70 8.58 21.70
N ARG A 105 5.81 7.83 21.03
CA ARG A 105 4.82 6.95 21.65
C ARG A 105 5.01 5.47 21.32
N LEU A 106 6.25 5.05 21.03
CA LEU A 106 6.56 3.67 20.68
C LEU A 106 5.96 2.67 21.67
N SER A 107 6.04 2.96 22.98
CA SER A 107 5.47 2.13 24.05
C SER A 107 3.97 1.85 23.88
N ASP A 108 3.22 2.83 23.38
CA ASP A 108 1.76 2.76 23.29
C ASP A 108 1.29 2.04 22.03
N ILE A 109 2.14 1.98 21.01
CA ILE A 109 1.84 1.33 19.72
C ILE A 109 2.35 -0.11 19.65
N LEU A 110 3.16 -0.55 20.60
CA LEU A 110 3.60 -1.94 20.69
C LEU A 110 2.41 -2.88 20.86
N ASN A 111 2.44 -3.99 20.13
CA ASN A 111 1.39 -5.01 20.06
C ASN A 111 0.06 -4.54 19.47
N LEU A 112 -0.02 -3.32 18.93
CA LEU A 112 -1.18 -2.86 18.17
C LEU A 112 -1.04 -3.22 16.70
N SER A 113 -2.20 -3.43 16.06
CA SER A 113 -2.27 -3.54 14.61
C SER A 113 -2.09 -2.17 13.96
N ILE A 114 -1.52 -2.15 12.76
CA ILE A 114 -1.37 -0.90 11.99
C ILE A 114 -2.74 -0.27 11.71
N LYS A 115 -3.76 -1.09 11.49
CA LYS A 115 -5.16 -0.67 11.40
C LYS A 115 -5.66 0.09 12.65
N ASP A 116 -5.36 -0.42 13.84
CA ASP A 116 -5.79 0.22 15.08
C ASP A 116 -5.05 1.54 15.29
N ILE A 117 -3.79 1.61 14.90
CA ILE A 117 -3.00 2.84 14.96
C ILE A 117 -3.57 3.88 13.98
N ASP A 118 -3.83 3.52 12.73
CA ASP A 118 -4.48 4.42 11.77
C ASP A 118 -5.84 4.92 12.30
N LYS A 119 -6.63 4.04 12.93
CA LYS A 119 -7.88 4.42 13.58
C LYS A 119 -7.67 5.41 14.73
N GLN A 120 -6.63 5.24 15.55
CA GLN A 120 -6.30 6.19 16.62
C GLN A 120 -5.96 7.58 16.05
N TYR A 121 -5.16 7.63 14.98
CA TYR A 121 -4.83 8.89 14.30
C TYR A 121 -6.06 9.62 13.74
N ARG A 122 -7.10 8.89 13.34
CA ARG A 122 -8.37 9.48 12.87
C ARG A 122 -9.34 9.88 13.98
N SER A 123 -9.21 9.32 15.18
CA SER A 123 -10.19 9.47 16.26
C SER A 123 -9.70 10.26 17.45
N THR A 124 -8.39 10.49 17.57
CA THR A 124 -7.78 11.19 18.70
C THR A 124 -7.55 12.66 18.33
N PRO A 125 -8.18 13.62 19.03
CA PRO A 125 -7.89 15.04 18.86
C PRO A 125 -6.41 15.36 19.14
N GLY A 126 -5.86 16.34 18.43
CA GLY A 126 -4.46 16.74 18.57
C GLY A 126 -3.43 15.83 17.88
N PHE A 127 -3.81 14.65 17.38
CA PHE A 127 -2.88 13.83 16.59
C PHE A 127 -2.69 14.40 15.16
N PRO A 128 -1.53 14.17 14.52
CA PRO A 128 -1.34 14.49 13.11
C PRO A 128 -2.42 13.88 12.24
N VAL A 129 -3.03 14.63 11.32
CA VAL A 129 -4.19 14.14 10.56
C VAL A 129 -3.74 13.40 9.30
N PRO A 130 -4.06 12.10 9.12
CA PRO A 130 -3.69 11.36 7.92
C PRO A 130 -4.38 11.95 6.68
N THR A 131 -3.60 12.59 5.81
CA THR A 131 -4.08 13.22 4.57
C THR A 131 -4.23 12.22 3.43
N THR A 132 -3.44 11.14 3.46
CA THR A 132 -3.50 10.04 2.49
C THR A 132 -3.67 8.71 3.21
N VAL A 133 -4.16 7.71 2.48
CA VAL A 133 -4.30 6.33 3.00
C VAL A 133 -2.96 5.78 3.47
N ARG A 134 -1.84 6.27 2.92
CA ARG A 134 -0.49 5.75 3.20
C ARG A 134 0.30 6.56 4.21
N SER A 135 -0.23 7.66 4.76
CA SER A 135 0.55 8.56 5.61
C SER A 135 1.12 7.86 6.85
N VAL A 136 0.28 7.09 7.56
CA VAL A 136 0.68 6.36 8.78
C VAL A 136 1.51 5.12 8.43
N SER A 137 1.11 4.36 7.41
CA SER A 137 1.79 3.14 7.01
C SER A 137 3.19 3.41 6.44
N GLN A 138 3.37 4.51 5.71
CA GLN A 138 4.67 4.94 5.22
C GLN A 138 5.59 5.33 6.38
N ALA A 139 5.11 6.12 7.35
CA ALA A 139 5.88 6.45 8.55
C ALA A 139 6.30 5.16 9.31
N LEU A 140 5.41 4.19 9.44
CA LEU A 140 5.73 2.90 10.08
C LEU A 140 6.77 2.09 9.29
N ARG A 141 6.75 2.13 7.95
CA ARG A 141 7.81 1.51 7.12
C ARG A 141 9.16 2.17 7.37
N GLU A 142 9.18 3.48 7.50
CA GLU A 142 10.40 4.26 7.77
C GLU A 142 10.95 3.95 9.17
N LEU A 143 10.10 3.83 10.20
CA LEU A 143 10.49 3.40 11.55
C LEU A 143 11.01 1.95 11.58
N CYS A 144 10.38 1.05 10.81
CA CYS A 144 10.85 -0.32 10.66
C CYS A 144 12.21 -0.37 9.96
N ARG A 145 12.41 0.42 8.91
CA ARG A 145 13.70 0.57 8.21
C ARG A 145 14.78 1.11 9.14
N ALA A 146 14.45 2.07 10.00
CA ALA A 146 15.35 2.60 11.01
C ALA A 146 15.65 1.60 12.15
N GLY A 147 14.93 0.47 12.21
CA GLY A 147 15.11 -0.54 13.25
C GLY A 147 14.56 -0.13 14.61
N GLN A 148 13.67 0.86 14.66
CA GLN A 148 13.02 1.30 15.91
C GLN A 148 11.83 0.41 16.27
N ILE A 149 11.22 -0.24 15.29
CA ILE A 149 10.12 -1.18 15.45
C ILE A 149 10.33 -2.43 14.60
N GLY A 150 9.72 -3.54 15.02
CA GLY A 150 9.57 -4.74 14.21
C GLY A 150 8.13 -4.88 13.72
N ILE A 151 7.92 -5.18 12.44
CA ILE A 151 6.59 -5.44 11.88
C ILE A 151 6.39 -6.94 11.76
N ARG A 152 5.39 -7.49 12.44
CA ARG A 152 5.07 -8.91 12.47
C ARG A 152 3.82 -9.19 11.66
N HIS A 153 3.93 -10.07 10.67
CA HIS A 153 2.81 -10.50 9.83
C HIS A 153 2.91 -12.02 9.60
N PRO A 154 1.80 -12.75 9.35
CA PRO A 154 1.85 -14.19 9.06
C PRO A 154 2.78 -14.58 7.88
N ARG A 155 3.05 -13.64 6.97
CA ARG A 155 4.00 -13.84 5.85
C ARG A 155 5.48 -13.72 6.24
N GLY A 156 5.78 -13.13 7.39
CA GLY A 156 7.15 -12.85 7.84
C GLY A 156 7.21 -11.71 8.85
N ASN A 157 8.31 -11.68 9.59
CA ASN A 157 8.64 -10.59 10.48
C ASN A 157 9.71 -9.73 9.80
N PHE A 158 9.51 -8.41 9.78
CA PHE A 158 10.40 -7.44 9.16
C PHE A 158 10.97 -6.50 10.22
N CYS A 159 12.28 -6.28 10.20
CA CYS A 159 12.98 -5.32 11.07
C CYS A 159 14.28 -4.87 10.38
N LYS A 160 14.61 -3.57 10.49
CA LYS A 160 15.76 -2.93 9.81
C LYS A 160 15.71 -3.01 8.27
N GLU A 161 14.52 -3.27 7.71
CA GLU A 161 14.28 -3.36 6.28
C GLU A 161 12.91 -2.77 5.91
N ASN A 162 12.72 -2.44 4.63
CA ASN A 162 11.41 -2.04 4.15
C ASN A 162 10.54 -3.30 3.96
N PRO A 163 9.42 -3.46 4.68
CA PRO A 163 8.62 -4.67 4.61
C PRO A 163 8.08 -4.90 3.20
N ASN A 164 8.36 -6.08 2.62
CA ASN A 164 7.82 -6.50 1.32
C ASN A 164 6.37 -7.02 1.46
N LEU A 165 5.53 -6.20 2.10
CA LEU A 165 4.10 -6.40 2.30
C LEU A 165 3.33 -5.38 1.46
N THR A 166 2.19 -5.80 0.92
CA THR A 166 1.25 -4.85 0.29
C THR A 166 0.62 -3.95 1.35
N GLU A 167 -0.08 -2.90 0.94
CA GLU A 167 -0.75 -1.99 1.87
C GLU A 167 -1.80 -2.70 2.74
N THR A 168 -2.56 -3.62 2.15
CA THR A 168 -3.57 -4.40 2.87
C THR A 168 -2.93 -5.33 3.90
N GLU A 169 -1.85 -6.00 3.52
CA GLU A 169 -1.12 -6.90 4.43
C GLU A 169 -0.42 -6.15 5.55
N LEU A 170 0.12 -4.96 5.24
CA LEU A 170 0.71 -4.09 6.24
C LEU A 170 -0.35 -3.62 7.23
N PHE A 171 -1.56 -3.32 6.78
CA PHE A 171 -2.66 -2.89 7.65
C PHE A 171 -3.05 -3.95 8.68
N ASP A 172 -2.97 -5.23 8.30
CA ASP A 172 -3.23 -6.38 9.17
C ASP A 172 -1.99 -6.81 9.99
N ALA A 173 -0.83 -6.20 9.76
CA ALA A 173 0.38 -6.48 10.52
C ALA A 173 0.34 -5.85 11.92
N THR A 174 1.08 -6.47 12.84
CA THR A 174 1.20 -6.03 14.24
C THR A 174 2.58 -5.45 14.50
N ILE A 175 2.65 -4.34 15.23
CA ILE A 175 3.92 -3.76 15.66
C ILE A 175 4.44 -4.53 16.86
N GLY A 176 5.71 -4.93 16.81
CA GLY A 176 6.43 -5.51 17.93
C GLY A 176 7.72 -4.75 18.20
N GLU A 177 8.42 -5.17 19.25
CA GLU A 177 9.75 -4.68 19.56
C GLU A 177 10.72 -4.96 18.40
N PRO A 178 11.69 -4.08 18.16
CA PRO A 178 12.72 -4.31 17.16
C PRO A 178 13.50 -5.57 17.55
N PHE A 179 13.54 -6.53 16.63
CA PHE A 179 14.31 -7.75 16.79
C PHE A 179 15.55 -7.70 15.88
N GLU A 180 16.64 -8.30 16.33
CA GLU A 180 17.80 -8.47 15.46
C GLU A 180 17.48 -9.52 14.42
N THR A 181 17.19 -9.09 13.20
CA THR A 181 17.28 -9.97 12.04
C THR A 181 18.75 -10.37 11.96
N THR A 182 19.08 -11.60 12.39
CA THR A 182 20.38 -12.20 12.11
C THR A 182 20.50 -12.27 10.59
N THR A 183 21.08 -11.25 9.99
CA THR A 183 21.74 -11.38 8.71
C THR A 183 22.83 -12.40 8.96
N VAL A 184 22.61 -13.64 8.54
CA VAL A 184 23.68 -14.63 8.44
C VAL A 184 24.59 -14.11 7.33
N HIS A 185 25.48 -13.19 7.70
CA HIS A 185 26.67 -12.90 6.92
C HIS A 185 27.50 -14.18 6.97
N PRO A 186 27.89 -14.79 5.84
CA PRO A 186 28.82 -15.90 5.87
C PRO A 186 30.10 -15.41 6.59
N PRO A 187 30.59 -16.13 7.61
CA PRO A 187 31.83 -15.75 8.26
C PRO A 187 32.96 -15.82 7.23
N ILE A 188 33.66 -14.70 7.06
CA ILE A 188 34.94 -14.65 6.37
C ILE A 188 35.90 -15.49 7.22
N PRO A 189 36.48 -16.60 6.71
CA PRO A 189 37.43 -17.38 7.48
C PRO A 189 38.75 -16.61 7.60
N THR A 190 39.06 -16.17 8.81
CA THR A 190 40.42 -15.79 9.23
C THR A 190 41.24 -17.07 9.40
N PRO A 191 42.50 -17.16 8.90
CA PRO A 191 43.31 -18.36 9.05
C PRO A 191 43.74 -18.52 10.51
N THR A 192 43.54 -19.73 11.06
CA THR A 192 44.03 -20.12 12.38
C THR A 192 45.42 -20.73 12.21
N GLU A 193 46.43 -20.18 12.88
CA GLU A 193 47.76 -20.77 13.02
C GLU A 193 47.73 -22.01 13.91
N GLU A 194 48.56 -22.98 13.52
CA GLU A 194 48.75 -24.30 14.11
C GLU A 194 49.37 -24.27 15.52
N GLU A 195 49.07 -25.31 16.29
CA GLU A 195 50.00 -26.20 17.03
C GLU A 195 49.19 -26.90 18.15
N GLY A 196 48.89 -28.20 18.05
CA GLY A 196 49.69 -29.29 18.62
C GLY A 196 49.57 -29.31 20.16
N GLN A 197 49.28 -30.39 20.89
CA GLN A 197 49.35 -31.82 20.63
C GLN A 197 48.92 -32.57 21.93
N ILE A 198 48.46 -33.82 21.80
CA ILE A 198 48.54 -34.95 22.77
C ILE A 198 47.39 -35.14 23.80
N ALA A 199 46.64 -36.23 23.59
CA ALA A 199 45.84 -37.00 24.57
C ALA A 199 46.75 -37.98 25.37
N PRO A 200 46.34 -38.55 26.52
CA PRO A 200 45.53 -39.80 26.55
C PRO A 200 44.69 -39.98 27.86
N PRO A 201 44.16 -41.19 28.21
CA PRO A 201 43.06 -41.90 27.58
C PRO A 201 41.89 -42.27 28.54
N LEU A 202 40.75 -42.57 27.92
CA LEU A 202 39.73 -43.60 28.21
C LEU A 202 39.42 -44.02 29.67
N GLY A 203 38.20 -43.70 30.11
CA GLY A 203 37.46 -44.39 31.16
C GLY A 203 35.99 -44.52 30.72
N GLU A 204 35.50 -45.76 30.77
CA GLU A 204 34.21 -46.31 30.35
C GLU A 204 32.96 -45.52 30.79
N GLU A 205 31.91 -45.47 29.95
CA GLU A 205 30.56 -45.97 30.26
C GLU A 205 29.52 -45.67 29.13
N GLU A 206 28.97 -46.78 28.62
CA GLU A 206 27.62 -47.02 28.07
C GLU A 206 27.04 -46.27 26.86
N GLU A 207 26.86 -47.06 25.79
CA GLU A 207 25.95 -46.81 24.66
C GLU A 207 24.48 -46.82 25.10
N THR A 208 23.70 -45.81 24.71
CA THR A 208 22.42 -46.07 24.01
C THR A 208 22.00 -44.88 23.14
N ILE A 209 21.96 -45.14 21.84
CA ILE A 209 21.76 -44.19 20.74
C ILE A 209 20.25 -43.99 20.52
N GLY A 210 19.76 -42.77 20.70
CA GLY A 210 18.45 -42.32 20.20
C GLY A 210 18.53 -41.89 18.72
N PRO A 211 17.45 -41.98 17.93
CA PRO A 211 17.50 -41.91 16.47
C PRO A 211 17.90 -40.53 15.94
N VAL A 212 18.93 -40.52 15.11
CA VAL A 212 19.41 -39.39 14.31
C VAL A 212 18.29 -38.92 13.35
N PRO A 213 17.86 -37.64 13.36
CA PRO A 213 17.01 -37.11 12.29
C PRO A 213 17.83 -37.04 10.98
N PRO A 214 17.25 -37.39 9.82
CA PRO A 214 17.98 -37.45 8.56
C PRO A 214 18.58 -36.07 8.20
N PRO A 215 19.75 -36.05 7.52
CA PRO A 215 20.44 -34.81 7.18
C PRO A 215 19.55 -33.94 6.29
N THR A 216 19.24 -32.74 6.79
CA THR A 216 18.54 -31.72 6.00
C THR A 216 19.53 -31.16 4.99
N ILE A 217 19.41 -31.60 3.73
CA ILE A 217 20.15 -31.04 2.61
C ILE A 217 19.78 -29.54 2.51
N PRO A 218 20.75 -28.60 2.54
CA PRO A 218 20.46 -27.20 2.32
C PRO A 218 19.96 -27.02 0.89
N ALA A 219 18.71 -26.61 0.72
CA ALA A 219 18.12 -26.31 -0.58
C ALA A 219 18.17 -24.79 -0.80
N LYS A 220 18.87 -24.34 -1.85
CA LYS A 220 18.99 -22.92 -2.21
C LYS A 220 17.67 -22.45 -2.82
N LYS A 221 17.09 -21.38 -2.27
CA LYS A 221 15.90 -20.71 -2.81
C LYS A 221 16.32 -19.74 -3.92
N GLN A 222 15.79 -19.90 -5.12
CA GLN A 222 16.05 -19.03 -6.27
C GLN A 222 14.72 -18.46 -6.79
N GLU A 223 14.63 -17.14 -6.93
CA GLU A 223 13.49 -16.47 -7.57
C GLU A 223 13.80 -16.20 -9.06
N ILE A 224 12.83 -16.50 -9.92
CA ILE A 224 12.87 -16.18 -11.35
C ILE A 224 11.69 -15.27 -11.64
N SER A 225 11.96 -14.10 -12.21
CA SER A 225 10.93 -13.18 -12.72
C SER A 225 10.92 -13.21 -14.25
N ILE A 226 9.74 -13.36 -14.82
CA ILE A 226 9.50 -13.36 -16.25
C ILE A 226 8.74 -12.08 -16.60
N PRO A 227 9.28 -11.24 -17.51
CA PRO A 227 8.65 -10.00 -17.90
C PRO A 227 7.31 -10.26 -18.63
N PRO A 228 6.41 -9.26 -18.68
CA PRO A 228 5.10 -9.40 -19.30
C PRO A 228 5.19 -9.90 -20.76
N GLN A 229 4.39 -10.92 -21.09
CA GLN A 229 4.28 -11.52 -22.41
C GLN A 229 2.87 -11.33 -22.97
N THR A 230 2.76 -11.15 -24.28
CA THR A 230 1.47 -11.00 -24.95
C THR A 230 0.78 -12.36 -25.08
N GLY A 231 -0.03 -12.71 -24.09
CA GLY A 231 -0.79 -13.95 -24.01
C GLY A 231 -0.15 -15.08 -23.19
N ALA A 232 -1.01 -15.92 -22.61
CA ALA A 232 -0.60 -17.06 -21.76
C ALA A 232 0.26 -18.11 -22.49
N GLY A 233 0.06 -18.31 -23.80
CA GLY A 233 0.85 -19.25 -24.60
C GLY A 233 2.31 -18.85 -24.75
N GLN A 234 2.58 -17.55 -24.92
CA GLN A 234 3.95 -17.01 -24.96
C GLN A 234 4.61 -17.07 -23.59
N LEU A 235 3.86 -16.72 -22.53
CA LEU A 235 4.33 -16.87 -21.16
C LEU A 235 4.76 -18.32 -20.88
N ARG A 236 3.95 -19.31 -21.26
CA ARG A 236 4.29 -20.74 -21.10
C ARG A 236 5.62 -21.10 -21.78
N GLN A 237 5.83 -20.67 -23.03
CA GLN A 237 7.07 -20.95 -23.76
C GLN A 237 8.28 -20.31 -23.07
N THR A 238 8.17 -19.05 -22.64
CA THR A 238 9.25 -18.37 -21.91
C THR A 238 9.55 -19.03 -20.58
N VAL A 239 8.52 -19.48 -19.84
CA VAL A 239 8.68 -20.22 -18.58
C VAL A 239 9.39 -21.55 -18.82
N ALA A 240 8.99 -22.30 -19.85
CA ALA A 240 9.62 -23.58 -20.18
C ALA A 240 11.12 -23.41 -20.48
N VAL A 241 11.51 -22.39 -21.27
CA VAL A 241 12.91 -22.07 -21.56
C VAL A 241 13.68 -21.71 -20.28
N ARG A 242 13.11 -20.89 -19.40
CA ARG A 242 13.75 -20.52 -18.13
C ARG A 242 13.87 -21.67 -17.15
N LEU A 243 12.91 -22.60 -17.15
CA LEU A 243 12.98 -23.79 -16.31
C LEU A 243 13.95 -24.85 -16.88
N GLN A 244 14.34 -24.79 -18.15
CA GLN A 244 15.38 -25.67 -18.71
C GLN A 244 16.77 -25.38 -18.11
N GLU A 245 17.05 -24.12 -17.73
CA GLU A 245 18.30 -23.72 -17.04
C GLU A 245 18.46 -24.39 -15.67
N PHE A 246 17.38 -24.95 -15.11
CA PHE A 246 17.36 -25.57 -13.78
C PHE A 246 16.77 -26.99 -13.83
N PRO A 247 17.50 -28.01 -14.31
CA PRO A 247 17.01 -29.39 -14.51
C PRO A 247 16.39 -30.00 -13.24
N ASP A 248 17.03 -29.84 -12.08
CA ASP A 248 16.67 -30.50 -10.82
C ASP A 248 15.86 -29.64 -9.84
N ALA A 249 15.44 -28.44 -10.27
CA ALA A 249 14.74 -27.51 -9.39
C ALA A 249 13.27 -27.91 -9.17
N LYS A 250 12.82 -27.84 -7.91
CA LYS A 250 11.41 -28.00 -7.53
C LYS A 250 10.77 -26.63 -7.31
N MET A 251 9.66 -26.35 -7.98
CA MET A 251 8.95 -25.09 -7.81
C MET A 251 8.08 -25.13 -6.55
N VAL A 252 8.14 -24.08 -5.73
CA VAL A 252 7.44 -23.97 -4.43
C VAL A 252 6.32 -22.94 -4.48
N ARG A 253 6.48 -21.91 -5.32
CA ARG A 253 5.50 -20.84 -5.49
C ARG A 253 5.51 -20.30 -6.91
N LEU A 254 4.33 -20.20 -7.51
CA LEU A 254 4.07 -19.53 -8.77
C LEU A 254 3.14 -18.35 -8.53
N ARG A 255 3.55 -17.18 -8.98
CA ARG A 255 2.71 -15.98 -9.03
C ARG A 255 2.60 -15.53 -10.48
N ALA A 256 1.43 -15.68 -11.07
CA ALA A 256 1.12 -15.11 -12.37
C ALA A 256 0.42 -13.76 -12.21
N THR A 257 0.81 -12.77 -12.99
CA THR A 257 0.16 -11.45 -13.04
C THR A 257 -0.39 -11.26 -14.44
N ILE A 258 -1.67 -10.93 -14.55
CA ILE A 258 -2.35 -10.59 -15.80
C ILE A 258 -2.70 -9.11 -15.72
N PHE A 259 -2.19 -8.33 -16.66
CA PHE A 259 -2.41 -6.90 -16.73
C PHE A 259 -3.15 -6.56 -18.02
N LEU A 260 -4.23 -5.81 -17.90
CA LEU A 260 -4.98 -5.30 -19.04
C LEU A 260 -5.14 -3.79 -18.85
N GLU A 261 -4.63 -3.03 -19.80
CA GLU A 261 -4.91 -1.60 -19.91
C GLU A 261 -5.63 -1.36 -21.23
N ASN A 262 -6.90 -0.99 -21.13
CA ASN A 262 -7.72 -0.69 -22.28
C ASN A 262 -8.25 0.74 -22.18
N SER A 263 -7.58 1.63 -22.91
CA SER A 263 -7.96 3.03 -23.11
C SER A 263 -8.99 3.17 -24.24
N THR A 264 -9.99 2.28 -24.26
CA THR A 264 -11.10 2.35 -25.21
C THR A 264 -12.04 3.46 -24.79
N GLY A 265 -12.13 4.50 -25.62
CA GLY A 265 -13.05 5.62 -25.47
C GLY A 265 -14.54 5.26 -25.41
N ASP A 266 -14.95 3.99 -25.25
CA ASP A 266 -16.29 3.61 -24.79
C ASP A 266 -16.27 2.28 -24.03
N LEU A 267 -16.62 2.32 -22.74
CA LEU A 267 -16.75 1.17 -21.85
C LEU A 267 -17.87 0.20 -22.30
N SER A 268 -18.74 0.64 -23.20
CA SER A 268 -19.78 -0.19 -23.82
C SER A 268 -19.24 -1.32 -24.72
N SER A 269 -17.94 -1.30 -25.03
CA SER A 269 -17.24 -2.39 -25.72
C SER A 269 -16.85 -3.56 -24.79
N LEU A 270 -16.85 -3.35 -23.48
CA LEU A 270 -16.45 -4.35 -22.49
C LEU A 270 -17.63 -5.26 -22.10
N PRO A 271 -17.39 -6.53 -21.70
CA PRO A 271 -18.43 -7.41 -21.19
C PRO A 271 -19.16 -6.83 -19.97
N ALA A 272 -20.48 -7.05 -19.88
CA ALA A 272 -21.33 -6.60 -18.78
C ALA A 272 -20.85 -7.10 -17.40
N SER A 273 -20.19 -8.26 -17.35
CA SER A 273 -19.59 -8.81 -16.14
C SER A 273 -18.47 -7.96 -15.55
N ILE A 274 -17.80 -7.13 -16.38
CA ILE A 274 -16.68 -6.27 -15.96
C ILE A 274 -17.16 -4.83 -15.77
N ARG A 275 -17.98 -4.30 -16.71
CA ARG A 275 -18.44 -2.90 -16.67
C ARG A 275 -19.68 -2.66 -15.79
N GLY A 276 -20.45 -3.71 -15.47
CA GLY A 276 -21.77 -3.57 -14.87
C GLY A 276 -22.71 -2.74 -15.76
N ASN A 277 -23.29 -1.69 -15.20
CA ASN A 277 -24.17 -0.75 -15.91
C ASN A 277 -23.45 0.51 -16.42
N LEU A 278 -22.11 0.52 -16.40
CA LEU A 278 -21.32 1.66 -16.86
C LEU A 278 -21.24 1.68 -18.41
N SER A 279 -21.34 2.87 -18.99
CA SER A 279 -21.28 3.14 -20.44
C SER A 279 -20.66 4.51 -20.71
N GLY A 280 -20.16 4.75 -21.92
CA GLY A 280 -19.52 6.00 -22.31
C GLY A 280 -17.99 5.94 -22.20
N GLU A 281 -17.33 7.06 -22.51
CA GLU A 281 -15.86 7.10 -22.56
C GLU A 281 -15.24 6.83 -21.19
N GLY A 282 -14.20 6.00 -21.17
CA GLY A 282 -13.50 5.67 -19.94
C GLY A 282 -12.24 4.87 -20.21
N THR A 283 -11.45 4.66 -19.15
CA THR A 283 -10.27 3.79 -19.20
C THR A 283 -10.47 2.65 -18.22
N LEU A 284 -10.24 1.42 -18.67
CA LEU A 284 -10.28 0.23 -17.83
C LEU A 284 -8.84 -0.27 -17.63
N THR A 285 -8.42 -0.33 -16.38
CA THR A 285 -7.17 -0.98 -15.97
C THR A 285 -7.52 -2.14 -15.03
N VAL A 286 -7.08 -3.35 -15.38
CA VAL A 286 -7.31 -4.57 -14.59
C VAL A 286 -5.97 -5.23 -14.30
N GLU A 287 -5.71 -5.52 -13.03
CA GLU A 287 -4.59 -6.33 -12.58
C GLU A 287 -5.12 -7.55 -11.83
N ILE A 288 -4.85 -8.74 -12.36
CA ILE A 288 -5.19 -10.02 -11.74
C ILE A 288 -3.91 -10.71 -11.30
N THR A 289 -3.78 -10.96 -10.00
CA THR A 289 -2.68 -11.78 -9.47
C THR A 289 -3.21 -13.15 -9.08
N VAL A 290 -2.67 -14.21 -9.69
CA VAL A 290 -2.94 -15.61 -9.33
C VAL A 290 -1.72 -16.19 -8.66
N THR A 291 -1.84 -16.61 -7.39
CA THR A 291 -0.74 -17.23 -6.64
C THR A 291 -1.08 -18.67 -6.29
N LYS A 292 -0.18 -19.59 -6.63
CA LYS A 292 -0.27 -21.01 -6.26
C LYS A 292 0.97 -21.41 -5.48
N VAL A 293 0.77 -21.96 -4.28
CA VAL A 293 1.84 -22.44 -3.39
C VAL A 293 1.73 -23.95 -3.28
N GLY A 294 2.85 -24.64 -3.36
CA GLY A 294 2.90 -26.10 -3.38
C GLY A 294 4.15 -26.61 -4.08
N LYS A 295 4.40 -27.91 -4.04
CA LYS A 295 5.50 -28.52 -4.78
C LYS A 295 4.99 -28.86 -6.17
N PHE A 296 5.57 -28.25 -7.19
CA PHE A 296 5.17 -28.48 -8.57
C PHE A 296 6.38 -28.88 -9.42
N SER A 297 6.14 -29.82 -10.32
CA SER A 297 7.02 -30.16 -11.43
C SER A 297 6.91 -29.13 -12.55
N LYS A 298 7.88 -29.11 -13.46
CA LYS A 298 7.90 -28.19 -14.62
C LYS A 298 6.66 -28.32 -15.48
N VAL A 299 6.22 -29.55 -15.74
CA VAL A 299 5.02 -29.86 -16.53
C VAL A 299 3.77 -29.30 -15.85
N GLU A 300 3.67 -29.42 -14.53
CA GLU A 300 2.54 -28.86 -13.79
C GLU A 300 2.55 -27.33 -13.83
N VAL A 301 3.72 -26.68 -13.77
CA VAL A 301 3.84 -25.22 -13.92
C VAL A 301 3.32 -24.77 -15.27
N GLU A 302 3.71 -25.44 -16.34
CA GLU A 302 3.25 -25.13 -17.70
C GLU A 302 1.74 -25.31 -17.86
N GLN A 303 1.18 -26.39 -17.31
CA GLN A 303 -0.26 -26.63 -17.28
C GLN A 303 -1.02 -25.55 -16.47
N ILE A 304 -0.46 -25.11 -15.34
CA ILE A 304 -1.05 -24.04 -14.54
C ILE A 304 -1.09 -22.73 -15.34
N ILE A 305 -0.02 -22.40 -16.05
CA ILE A 305 0.05 -21.19 -16.88
C ILE A 305 -0.92 -21.25 -18.04
N GLU A 306 -1.09 -22.41 -18.65
CA GLU A 306 -2.09 -22.63 -19.71
C GLU A 306 -3.53 -22.55 -19.21
N SER A 307 -3.76 -22.89 -17.94
CA SER A 307 -5.07 -22.76 -17.29
C SER A 307 -5.41 -21.33 -16.82
N LEU A 308 -4.54 -20.35 -17.05
CA LEU A 308 -4.81 -18.97 -16.67
C LEU A 308 -6.00 -18.38 -17.45
N PRO A 309 -6.78 -17.46 -16.83
CA PRO A 309 -7.89 -16.79 -17.51
C PRO A 309 -7.42 -16.10 -18.80
N SER A 310 -8.08 -16.43 -19.92
CA SER A 310 -7.81 -15.79 -21.21
C SER A 310 -8.55 -14.46 -21.32
N LEU A 311 -7.83 -13.36 -21.10
CA LEU A 311 -8.28 -12.01 -21.39
C LEU A 311 -7.70 -11.50 -22.71
N PRO A 312 -8.53 -10.95 -23.62
CA PRO A 312 -8.06 -10.35 -24.86
C PRO A 312 -7.26 -9.08 -24.56
N ASN A 313 -6.17 -8.86 -25.29
CA ASN A 313 -5.25 -7.72 -25.15
C ASN A 313 -4.59 -7.57 -23.77
N ALA A 314 -4.53 -8.64 -22.99
CA ALA A 314 -3.84 -8.65 -21.71
C ALA A 314 -2.39 -9.13 -21.84
N ASP A 315 -1.52 -8.58 -21.02
CA ASP A 315 -0.15 -9.02 -20.81
C ASP A 315 -0.05 -9.94 -19.59
N TYR A 316 0.78 -10.97 -19.69
CA TYR A 316 0.91 -12.03 -18.69
C TYR A 316 2.37 -12.10 -18.22
N GLY A 317 2.61 -11.86 -16.94
CA GLY A 317 3.90 -12.05 -16.28
C GLY A 317 3.86 -13.22 -15.29
N ALA A 318 5.04 -13.72 -14.92
CA ALA A 318 5.15 -14.74 -13.89
C ALA A 318 6.38 -14.52 -13.00
N ARG A 319 6.23 -14.84 -11.71
CA ARG A 319 7.34 -15.01 -10.77
C ARG A 319 7.29 -16.42 -10.21
N LEU A 320 8.42 -17.11 -10.26
CA LEU A 320 8.57 -18.48 -9.81
C LEU A 320 9.61 -18.52 -8.70
N GLU A 321 9.32 -19.27 -7.64
CA GLU A 321 10.30 -19.62 -6.63
C GLU A 321 10.66 -21.09 -6.73
N LEU A 322 11.95 -21.34 -6.85
CA LEU A 322 12.54 -22.65 -7.03
C LEU A 322 13.37 -23.03 -5.81
N LEU A 323 13.32 -24.31 -5.45
CA LEU A 323 14.29 -24.96 -4.58
C LEU A 323 15.22 -25.78 -5.45
N ILE A 324 16.50 -25.39 -5.49
CA ILE A 324 17.55 -26.15 -6.16
C ILE A 324 18.17 -27.05 -5.09
N PRO A 325 18.14 -28.39 -5.24
CA PRO A 325 18.89 -29.27 -4.37
C PRO A 325 20.39 -29.04 -4.62
N SER A 326 21.16 -28.73 -3.58
CA SER A 326 22.63 -28.67 -3.70
C SER A 326 23.14 -30.06 -4.09
N THR A 327 23.62 -30.21 -5.31
CA THR A 327 24.29 -31.42 -5.77
C THR A 327 25.64 -31.56 -5.07
N GLU A 328 26.01 -32.78 -4.68
CA GLU A 328 27.25 -33.10 -3.97
C GLU A 328 28.55 -32.81 -4.74
N GLU A 329 28.48 -32.19 -5.92
CA GLU A 329 29.66 -31.82 -6.72
C GLU A 329 30.42 -30.62 -6.15
N GLU A 330 29.78 -29.74 -5.36
CA GLU A 330 30.50 -28.68 -4.62
C GLU A 330 31.32 -29.23 -3.43
N ARG A 331 31.16 -30.51 -3.03
CA ARG A 331 31.95 -31.11 -1.95
C ARG A 331 33.30 -31.69 -2.40
N ARG A 332 33.63 -31.63 -3.69
CA ARG A 332 34.93 -32.14 -4.20
C ARG A 332 35.96 -31.05 -4.50
N ASP A 333 35.53 -29.78 -4.50
CA ASP A 333 36.40 -28.64 -4.81
C ASP A 333 36.65 -27.71 -3.60
N GLU A 334 36.31 -28.15 -2.36
CA GLU A 334 36.75 -27.53 -1.10
C GLU A 334 37.88 -28.31 -0.41
#